data_AF-A0A0F9AK22-F1
#
_entry.id   AF-A0A0F9AK22-F1
#
_cell.length_a   1.000
_cell.length_b   1.000
_cell.length_c   1.000
_cell.angle_alpha   90.00
_cell.angle_beta   90.00
_cell.angle_gamma   90.00
#
_symmetry.space_group_name_H-M   'P 1'
#
loop_
_entity.id
_entity.type
_entity.pdbx_description
1 polymer ?
#
loop_
_entity_poly.entity_id
_entity_poly.type
_entity_poly.pdbx_seq_one_letter_code
_entity_poly.pdbx_strand_id
1 'polypeptide(L)'
;MKKLAFLLLLTVGCSISPFRQQSVDIAGSLRDQSVALMAKAVEPFDDHSDSVAALQTRLYVQLEAESARADNGESIKQWGLLADPGGALLGGFLTRWEAKGTLGQLFVNSKRTQVVAAFHIIIETERAKR
;
A
#
# COMPACT_ATOMS: atom_id res chain seq x y z
N MET A 1 -32.60 -14.28 51.04
CA MET A 1 -32.75 -13.57 49.74
C MET A 1 -31.36 -13.41 49.13
N LYS A 2 -30.97 -14.27 48.18
CA LYS A 2 -29.65 -14.22 47.54
C LYS A 2 -29.69 -13.18 46.42
N LYS A 3 -28.99 -12.06 46.59
CA LYS A 3 -28.80 -11.05 45.53
C LYS A 3 -27.83 -11.62 44.50
N LEU A 4 -28.34 -12.01 43.34
CA LEU A 4 -27.53 -12.43 42.19
C LEU A 4 -26.97 -11.15 41.54
N ALA A 5 -25.69 -10.84 41.80
CA ALA A 5 -24.99 -9.75 41.15
C ALA A 5 -24.55 -10.21 39.76
N PHE A 6 -25.19 -9.70 38.71
CA PHE A 6 -24.82 -9.96 37.31
C PHE A 6 -23.67 -9.02 36.95
N LEU A 7 -22.45 -9.56 36.89
CA LEU A 7 -21.25 -8.81 36.55
C LEU A 7 -21.19 -8.65 35.02
N LEU A 8 -21.51 -7.45 34.52
CA LEU A 8 -21.40 -7.10 33.11
C LEU A 8 -19.92 -6.93 32.74
N LEU A 9 -19.29 -7.97 32.19
CA LEU A 9 -17.95 -7.90 31.60
C LEU A 9 -18.04 -7.12 30.28
N LEU A 10 -17.80 -5.81 30.33
CA LEU A 10 -17.56 -4.98 29.15
C LEU A 10 -16.19 -5.38 28.57
N THR A 11 -16.17 -6.37 27.67
CA THR A 11 -15.00 -6.62 26.85
C THR A 11 -14.85 -5.46 25.88
N VAL A 12 -13.87 -4.58 26.12
CA VAL A 12 -13.42 -3.61 25.12
C VAL A 12 -12.76 -4.44 24.02
N GLY A 13 -13.55 -4.84 23.02
CA GLY A 13 -13.04 -5.47 21.82
C GLY A 13 -12.19 -4.45 21.08
N CYS A 14 -10.93 -4.78 20.82
CA CYS A 14 -10.15 -4.03 19.84
C CYS A 14 -10.80 -4.30 18.48
N SER A 15 -11.62 -3.36 18.02
CA SER A 15 -12.22 -3.44 16.70
C SER A 15 -11.12 -3.33 15.65
N ILE A 16 -11.14 -4.22 14.67
CA ILE A 16 -10.27 -4.20 13.49
C ILE A 16 -11.22 -4.12 12.30
N SER A 17 -10.84 -3.35 11.28
CA SER A 17 -11.61 -3.28 10.03
C SER A 17 -11.91 -4.70 9.50
N PRO A 18 -13.13 -5.01 9.05
CA PRO A 18 -13.47 -6.35 8.55
C PRO A 18 -12.71 -6.66 7.26
N PHE A 19 -12.40 -7.94 7.03
CA PHE A 19 -11.70 -8.40 5.82
C PHE A 19 -12.43 -8.00 4.51
N ARG A 20 -11.66 -7.63 3.49
CA ARG A 20 -12.12 -7.45 2.10
C ARG A 20 -11.19 -8.11 1.10
N GLN A 21 -11.72 -9.11 0.39
CA GLN A 21 -11.05 -9.72 -0.77
C GLN A 21 -10.68 -8.69 -1.84
N GLN A 22 -11.54 -7.69 -2.07
CA GLN A 22 -11.27 -6.60 -3.01
C GLN A 22 -9.96 -5.85 -2.71
N SER A 23 -9.64 -5.60 -1.43
CA SER A 23 -8.39 -4.93 -1.05
C SER A 23 -7.16 -5.78 -1.37
N VAL A 24 -7.26 -7.11 -1.24
CA VAL A 24 -6.21 -8.06 -1.66
C VAL A 24 -6.02 -8.03 -3.17
N ASP A 25 -7.12 -8.04 -3.93
CA ASP A 25 -7.07 -8.07 -5.40
C ASP A 25 -6.50 -6.76 -5.96
N ILE A 26 -6.91 -5.62 -5.40
CA ILE A 26 -6.36 -4.30 -5.77
C ILE A 26 -4.87 -4.21 -5.43
N ALA A 27 -4.45 -4.69 -4.25
CA ALA A 27 -3.05 -4.70 -3.87
C ALA A 27 -2.20 -5.58 -4.81
N GLY A 28 -2.71 -6.75 -5.21
CA GLY A 28 -2.07 -7.61 -6.21
C GLY A 28 -1.95 -6.91 -7.58
N SER A 29 -3.04 -6.28 -8.04
CA SER A 29 -3.06 -5.55 -9.31
C SER A 29 -2.08 -4.36 -9.31
N LEU A 30 -2.04 -3.58 -8.24
CA LEU A 30 -1.13 -2.44 -8.09
C LEU A 30 0.32 -2.90 -7.98
N ARG A 31 0.61 -4.01 -7.29
CA ARG A 31 1.94 -4.61 -7.25
C ARG A 31 2.43 -4.92 -8.65
N ASP A 32 1.62 -5.61 -9.44
CA ASP A 32 2.02 -6.10 -10.77
C ASP A 32 2.28 -4.94 -11.74
N GLN A 33 1.43 -3.92 -11.70
CA GLN A 33 1.66 -2.67 -12.46
C GLN A 33 2.90 -1.92 -11.99
N SER A 34 3.10 -1.81 -10.66
CA SER A 34 4.25 -1.12 -10.10
C SER A 34 5.54 -1.77 -10.57
N VAL A 35 5.67 -3.10 -10.44
CA VAL A 35 6.92 -3.77 -10.86
C VAL A 35 7.14 -3.75 -12.36
N ALA A 36 6.07 -3.77 -13.16
CA ALA A 36 6.16 -3.64 -14.61
C ALA A 36 6.67 -2.25 -15.00
N LEU A 37 6.08 -1.19 -14.43
CA LEU A 37 6.47 0.19 -14.69
C LEU A 37 7.88 0.50 -14.14
N MET A 38 8.21 0.03 -12.94
CA MET A 38 9.55 0.20 -12.38
C MET A 38 10.64 -0.43 -13.26
N ALA A 39 10.34 -1.54 -13.95
CA ALA A 39 11.28 -2.16 -14.89
C ALA A 39 11.62 -1.23 -16.08
N LYS A 40 10.73 -0.29 -16.41
CA LYS A 40 10.90 0.73 -17.45
C LYS A 40 11.74 1.91 -17.01
N ALA A 41 12.12 2.02 -15.74
CA ALA A 41 12.86 3.18 -15.26
C ALA A 41 14.32 3.28 -15.75
N VAL A 42 14.80 2.31 -16.52
CA VAL A 42 16.05 2.42 -17.30
C VAL A 42 15.86 3.19 -18.61
N GLU A 43 14.62 3.43 -19.00
CA GLU A 43 14.17 4.23 -20.15
C GLU A 43 13.86 5.67 -19.66
N PRO A 44 13.85 6.68 -20.56
CA PRO A 44 13.52 8.06 -20.21
C PRO A 44 12.16 8.19 -19.53
N PHE A 45 12.08 8.96 -18.46
CA PHE A 45 10.85 9.20 -17.70
C PHE A 45 9.74 9.77 -18.57
N ASP A 46 10.08 10.70 -19.46
CA ASP A 46 9.11 11.42 -20.31
C ASP A 46 8.28 10.44 -21.15
N ASP A 47 8.88 9.33 -21.62
CA ASP A 47 8.22 8.27 -22.38
C ASP A 47 7.16 7.51 -21.57
N HIS A 48 7.19 7.62 -20.23
CA HIS A 48 6.34 6.86 -19.30
C HIS A 48 5.58 7.74 -18.30
N SER A 49 5.69 9.06 -18.41
CA SER A 49 5.13 10.04 -17.46
C SER A 49 3.62 9.86 -17.22
N ASP A 50 2.85 9.62 -18.28
CA ASP A 50 1.40 9.32 -18.19
C ASP A 50 1.12 8.03 -17.40
N SER A 51 1.94 6.99 -17.60
CA SER A 51 1.80 5.72 -16.88
C SER A 51 2.14 5.90 -15.38
N VAL A 52 3.12 6.74 -15.08
CA VAL A 52 3.47 7.10 -13.69
C VAL A 52 2.31 7.85 -13.03
N ALA A 53 1.75 8.86 -13.70
CA ALA A 53 0.61 9.63 -13.19
C ALA A 53 -0.61 8.73 -12.95
N ALA A 54 -0.90 7.81 -13.88
CA ALA A 54 -1.98 6.84 -13.74
C ALA A 54 -1.77 5.90 -12.54
N LEU A 55 -0.55 5.39 -12.34
CA LEU A 55 -0.23 4.54 -11.18
C LEU A 55 -0.37 5.31 -9.86
N GLN A 56 0.15 6.54 -9.79
CA GLN A 56 0.04 7.40 -8.61
C GLN A 56 -1.43 7.66 -8.27
N THR A 57 -2.25 8.00 -9.27
CA THR A 57 -3.69 8.21 -9.09
C THR A 57 -4.36 6.99 -8.47
N ARG A 58 -4.05 5.78 -8.97
CA ARG A 58 -4.62 4.55 -8.42
C ARG A 58 -4.14 4.25 -7.00
N LEU A 59 -2.89 4.57 -6.66
CA LEU A 59 -2.38 4.46 -5.29
C LEU A 59 -3.14 5.41 -4.34
N TYR A 60 -3.36 6.66 -4.75
CA TYR A 60 -4.11 7.63 -3.95
C TYR A 60 -5.55 7.22 -3.75
N VAL A 61 -6.24 6.78 -4.82
CA VAL A 61 -7.62 6.27 -4.73
C VAL A 61 -7.70 5.09 -3.75
N GLN A 62 -6.73 4.18 -3.79
CA GLN A 62 -6.71 3.06 -2.86
C GLN A 62 -6.44 3.51 -1.42
N LEU A 63 -5.50 4.42 -1.20
CA LEU A 63 -5.23 4.99 0.13
C LEU A 63 -6.46 5.70 0.70
N GLU A 64 -7.19 6.46 -0.11
CA GLU A 64 -8.44 7.12 0.29
C GLU A 64 -9.52 6.09 0.64
N ALA A 65 -9.70 5.06 -0.19
CA ALA A 65 -10.66 3.99 0.06
C ALA A 65 -10.36 3.25 1.39
N GLU A 66 -9.08 3.02 1.69
CA GLU A 66 -8.65 2.42 2.95
C GLU A 66 -8.80 3.38 4.14
N SER A 67 -8.64 4.69 3.92
CA SER A 67 -8.83 5.74 4.93
C SER A 67 -10.29 5.94 5.31
N ALA A 68 -11.22 5.65 4.39
CA ALA A 68 -12.66 5.70 4.66
C ALA A 68 -13.16 4.54 5.53
N ARG A 69 -12.31 3.55 5.86
CA ARG A 69 -12.69 2.37 6.65
C ARG A 69 -12.51 2.63 8.14
N ALA A 70 -13.52 2.33 8.93
CA ALA A 70 -13.39 2.29 10.39
C ALA A 70 -12.31 1.28 10.81
N ASP A 71 -11.56 1.64 11.86
CA ASP A 71 -10.56 0.79 12.53
C ASP A 71 -9.50 0.19 11.60
N ASN A 72 -9.05 0.98 10.63
CA ASN A 72 -8.14 0.55 9.56
C ASN A 72 -6.76 1.23 9.56
N GLY A 73 -6.37 1.81 10.70
CA GLY A 73 -5.17 2.65 10.83
C GLY A 73 -3.87 2.02 10.31
N GLU A 74 -3.69 0.71 10.51
CA GLU A 74 -2.49 0.02 10.04
C GLU A 74 -2.41 -0.03 8.51
N SER A 75 -3.51 -0.40 7.83
CA SER A 75 -3.53 -0.40 6.36
C SER A 75 -3.33 1.00 5.79
N ILE A 76 -3.94 2.03 6.41
CA ILE A 76 -3.73 3.43 6.02
C ILE A 76 -2.25 3.80 6.09
N LYS A 77 -1.57 3.44 7.19
CA LYS A 77 -0.14 3.70 7.38
C LYS A 77 0.71 2.98 6.33
N GLN A 78 0.43 1.71 6.05
CA GLN A 78 1.19 0.92 5.08
C GLN A 78 1.04 1.46 3.65
N TRP A 79 -0.19 1.80 3.23
CA TRP A 79 -0.45 2.44 1.94
C TRP A 79 0.20 3.82 1.85
N GLY A 80 0.16 4.60 2.94
CA GLY A 80 0.83 5.88 3.04
C GLY A 80 2.35 5.78 2.86
N LEU A 81 3.00 4.84 3.55
CA LEU A 81 4.45 4.60 3.40
C LEU A 81 4.83 4.14 1.99
N LEU A 82 3.97 3.36 1.34
CA LEU A 82 4.18 2.90 -0.03
C LEU A 82 4.09 4.06 -1.03
N ALA A 83 3.10 4.94 -0.86
CA ALA A 83 2.79 6.05 -1.77
C ALA A 83 3.60 7.33 -1.52
N ASP A 84 4.26 7.46 -0.36
CA ASP A 84 4.99 8.66 0.03
C ASP A 84 6.08 9.06 -1.00
N PRO A 85 5.96 10.24 -1.67
CA PRO A 85 6.94 10.72 -2.64
C PRO A 85 8.29 11.08 -2.01
N GLY A 86 8.34 11.36 -0.70
CA GLY A 86 9.57 11.54 0.06
C GLY A 86 10.14 10.22 0.62
N GLY A 87 9.41 9.12 0.47
CA GLY A 87 9.70 7.84 1.10
C GLY A 87 10.76 7.01 0.39
N ALA A 88 11.09 5.86 0.98
CA ALA A 88 12.08 4.93 0.42
C ALA A 88 11.48 3.84 -0.49
N LEU A 89 10.15 3.79 -0.63
CA LEU A 89 9.41 2.75 -1.36
C LEU A 89 9.00 3.25 -2.76
N LEU A 90 7.76 3.00 -3.18
CA LEU A 90 7.30 3.24 -4.54
C LEU A 90 7.20 4.73 -4.85
N GLY A 91 6.59 5.53 -3.97
CA GLY A 91 6.46 6.98 -4.17
C GLY A 91 7.81 7.65 -4.43
N GLY A 92 8.77 7.52 -3.51
CA GLY A 92 10.11 8.08 -3.72
C GLY A 92 10.93 7.44 -4.83
N PHE A 93 10.64 6.19 -5.23
CA PHE A 93 11.22 5.64 -6.46
C PHE A 93 10.74 6.41 -7.69
N LEU A 94 9.44 6.68 -7.81
CA LEU A 94 8.84 7.39 -8.94
C LEU A 94 9.36 8.84 -8.98
N THR A 95 9.38 9.55 -7.85
CA THR A 95 9.96 10.90 -7.74
C THR A 95 11.44 10.92 -8.13
N ARG A 96 12.21 9.89 -7.75
CA ARG A 96 13.61 9.80 -8.14
C ARG A 96 13.77 9.59 -9.65
N TRP A 97 12.91 8.78 -10.26
CA TRP A 97 12.94 8.55 -11.70
C TRP A 97 12.63 9.84 -12.46
N GLU A 98 11.56 10.54 -12.08
CA GLU A 98 11.19 11.86 -12.62
C GLU A 98 12.37 12.84 -12.53
N ALA A 99 12.98 12.98 -11.36
CA ALA A 99 14.08 13.92 -11.14
C ALA A 99 15.39 13.56 -11.85
N LYS A 100 15.58 12.29 -12.25
CA LYS A 100 16.82 11.80 -12.88
C LYS A 100 16.68 11.49 -14.36
N GLY A 101 15.46 11.42 -14.88
CA GLY A 101 15.14 10.99 -16.24
C GLY A 101 15.30 9.48 -16.44
N THR A 102 16.40 8.89 -15.97
CA THR A 102 16.63 7.43 -16.01
C THR A 102 17.27 6.95 -14.70
N LEU A 103 17.16 5.66 -14.42
CA LEU A 103 17.74 5.00 -13.25
C LEU A 103 18.60 3.80 -13.68
N GLY A 104 19.62 3.46 -12.88
CA GLY A 104 20.47 2.31 -13.15
C GLY A 104 19.77 0.97 -12.87
N GLN A 105 19.99 -0.03 -13.72
CA GLN A 105 19.35 -1.35 -13.63
C GLN A 105 19.47 -2.02 -12.25
N LEU A 106 20.65 -1.94 -11.61
CA LEU A 106 20.87 -2.52 -10.27
C LEU A 106 19.98 -1.85 -9.20
N PHE A 107 19.85 -0.52 -9.26
CA PHE A 107 18.98 0.24 -8.37
C PHE A 107 17.52 -0.14 -8.59
N VAL A 108 17.10 -0.21 -9.86
CA VAL A 108 15.74 -0.63 -10.25
C VAL A 108 15.41 -2.02 -9.69
N ASN A 109 16.29 -3.00 -9.89
CA ASN A 109 16.07 -4.37 -9.42
C ASN A 109 15.96 -4.43 -7.89
N SER A 110 16.87 -3.77 -7.17
CA SER A 110 16.83 -3.72 -5.71
C SER A 110 15.54 -3.09 -5.19
N LYS A 111 15.08 -1.99 -5.82
CA LYS A 111 13.86 -1.29 -5.39
C LYS A 111 12.60 -2.08 -5.70
N ARG A 112 12.56 -2.78 -6.84
CA ARG A 112 11.43 -3.68 -7.17
C ARG A 112 11.24 -4.76 -6.11
N THR A 113 12.31 -5.38 -5.63
CA THR A 113 12.23 -6.37 -4.54
C THR A 113 11.64 -5.77 -3.26
N GLN A 114 12.06 -4.56 -2.88
CA GLN A 114 11.53 -3.86 -1.70
C GLN A 114 10.04 -3.51 -1.85
N VAL A 115 9.63 -3.03 -3.02
CA VAL A 115 8.24 -2.69 -3.31
C VAL A 115 7.34 -3.94 -3.30
N VAL A 116 7.80 -5.06 -3.88
CA VAL A 116 7.07 -6.35 -3.81
C VAL A 116 6.87 -6.79 -2.37
N ALA A 117 7.90 -6.70 -1.53
CA ALA A 117 7.80 -7.05 -0.12
C ALA A 117 6.79 -6.15 0.63
N ALA A 118 6.77 -4.84 0.34
CA ALA A 118 5.80 -3.92 0.92
C ALA A 118 4.35 -4.28 0.54
N PHE A 119 4.09 -4.59 -0.74
CA PHE A 119 2.77 -5.07 -1.17
C PHE A 119 2.37 -6.39 -0.51
N HIS A 120 3.32 -7.31 -0.32
CA HIS A 120 3.05 -8.56 0.38
C HIS A 120 2.63 -8.31 1.83
N ILE A 121 3.31 -7.40 2.54
CA ILE A 121 2.93 -7.00 3.91
C ILE A 121 1.50 -6.40 3.94
N ILE A 122 1.14 -5.56 2.98
CA ILE A 122 -0.21 -4.99 2.86
C ILE A 122 -1.26 -6.10 2.67
N ILE A 123 -0.99 -7.05 1.77
CA ILE A 123 -1.90 -8.16 1.48
C ILE A 123 -2.10 -9.05 2.71
N GLU A 124 -1.01 -9.42 3.39
CA GLU A 124 -1.08 -10.28 4.58
C GLU A 124 -1.75 -9.54 5.75
N THR A 125 -1.58 -8.22 5.85
CA THR A 125 -2.30 -7.39 6.83
C THR A 125 -3.80 -7.41 6.58
N GLU A 126 -4.24 -7.31 5.32
CA GLU A 126 -5.67 -7.44 5.00
C GLU A 126 -6.18 -8.85 5.30
N ARG A 127 -5.43 -9.90 4.92
CA ARG A 127 -5.81 -11.30 5.18
C ARG A 127 -5.89 -11.67 6.65
N ALA A 128 -5.17 -10.94 7.51
CA ALA A 128 -5.24 -11.13 8.96
C ALA A 128 -6.52 -10.56 9.60
N LYS A 129 -7.30 -9.76 8.86
CA LYS A 129 -8.60 -9.25 9.31
C LYS A 129 -9.63 -10.37 9.32
N ARG A 130 -10.65 -10.23 10.17
CA ARG A 130 -11.73 -11.22 10.36
C ARG A 130 -13.04 -10.75 9.76
#